data_AF-A0A7C4VCT8-F1
#
_entry.id   AF-A0A7C4VCT8-F1
#
_cell.length_a   1.000
_cell.length_b   1.000
_cell.length_c   1.000
_cell.angle_alpha   90.00
_cell.angle_beta   90.00
_cell.angle_gamma   90.00
#
_symmetry.space_group_name_H-M   'P 1'
#
loop_
_entity.id
_entity.type
_entity.pdbx_description
1 polymer ?
#
loop_
_entity_poly.entity_id
_entity_poly.type
_entity_poly.pdbx_seq_one_letter_code
_entity_poly.pdbx_strand_id
1 'polypeptide(L)'
;MDRSPEWMKINAVINGEVYAVPHDCDNIGALGSWDCPGSRWALGLEWMARKINPSLYSDLDVIVDAKNFYMEMYGLEEKDAVMIVNGISGDLI
;
A
#
# COMPACT_ATOMS: atom_id res chain seq x y z
N MET A 1 -1.99 16.27 -6.44
CA MET A 1 -3.15 16.57 -5.58
C MET A 1 -3.85 17.82 -6.09
N ASP A 2 -5.18 17.83 -6.13
CA ASP A 2 -5.96 19.00 -6.51
C ASP A 2 -5.73 20.14 -5.50
N ARG A 3 -5.52 21.36 -6.01
CA ARG A 3 -5.29 22.58 -5.20
C ARG A 3 -6.54 23.46 -5.11
N SER A 4 -7.70 22.90 -5.42
CA SER A 4 -8.97 23.62 -5.31
C SER A 4 -9.18 24.15 -3.89
N PRO A 5 -9.79 25.35 -3.74
CA PRO A 5 -9.97 26.01 -2.44
C PRO A 5 -10.71 25.15 -1.39
N GLU A 6 -11.51 24.19 -1.83
CA GLU A 6 -12.26 23.26 -0.99
C GLU A 6 -11.32 22.26 -0.30
N TRP A 7 -10.37 21.69 -1.04
CA TRP A 7 -9.41 20.70 -0.52
C TRP A 7 -8.38 21.34 0.40
N MET A 8 -8.01 22.61 0.15
CA MET A 8 -7.07 23.36 0.98
C MET A 8 -7.56 23.66 2.41
N LYS A 9 -8.79 23.27 2.77
CA LYS A 9 -9.35 23.36 4.13
C LYS A 9 -9.20 22.07 4.94
N ILE A 10 -8.74 20.98 4.32
CA ILE A 10 -8.64 19.66 4.94
C ILE A 10 -7.23 19.47 5.51
N ASN A 11 -7.12 19.15 6.81
CA ASN A 11 -5.83 18.96 7.48
C ASN A 11 -4.93 17.94 6.77
N ALA A 12 -5.49 16.81 6.32
CA ALA A 12 -4.72 15.81 5.58
C ALA A 12 -4.07 16.38 4.30
N VAL A 13 -4.76 17.28 3.58
CA VAL A 13 -4.20 17.96 2.40
C VAL A 13 -3.12 18.95 2.80
N ILE A 14 -3.39 19.76 3.83
CA ILE A 14 -2.46 20.78 4.34
C ILE A 14 -1.16 20.14 4.83
N ASN A 15 -1.25 19.00 5.52
CA ASN A 15 -0.12 18.29 6.09
C ASN A 15 0.59 17.34 5.10
N GLY A 16 0.04 17.15 3.90
CA GLY A 16 0.58 16.18 2.94
C GLY A 16 0.34 14.72 3.33
N GLU A 17 -0.71 14.45 4.10
CA GLU A 17 -1.11 13.13 4.63
C GLU A 17 -2.24 12.51 3.81
N VAL A 18 -2.19 12.66 2.49
CA VAL A 18 -3.13 11.99 1.59
C VAL A 18 -2.36 10.98 0.76
N TYR A 19 -2.75 9.71 0.91
CA TYR A 19 -1.99 8.58 0.39
C TYR A 19 -2.81 7.77 -0.60
N ALA A 20 -2.20 7.38 -1.72
CA ALA A 20 -2.73 6.42 -2.66
C ALA A 20 -2.55 5.00 -2.11
N VAL A 21 -3.64 4.24 -2.06
CA VAL A 21 -3.62 2.84 -1.63
C VAL A 21 -2.76 2.00 -2.57
N PRO A 22 -1.91 1.08 -2.05
CA PRO A 22 -1.10 0.22 -2.89
C PRO A 22 -1.94 -0.76 -3.74
N HIS A 23 -1.48 -1.03 -4.96
CA HIS A 23 -2.10 -2.00 -5.87
C HIS A 23 -1.10 -2.62 -6.86
N ASP A 24 -1.30 -3.89 -7.24
CA ASP A 24 -0.31 -4.72 -7.94
C ASP A 24 -0.74 -5.24 -9.33
N CYS A 25 -1.86 -4.76 -9.88
CA CYS A 25 -2.45 -5.31 -11.12
C CYS A 25 -2.39 -4.34 -12.31
N ASP A 26 -1.19 -3.96 -12.79
CA ASP A 26 -0.96 -3.22 -14.06
C ASP A 26 -2.02 -2.15 -14.40
N ASN A 27 -2.16 -1.16 -13.52
CA ASN A 27 -3.14 -0.05 -13.63
C ASN A 27 -4.63 -0.42 -13.54
N ILE A 28 -4.98 -1.67 -13.22
CA ILE A 28 -6.34 -2.07 -12.83
C ILE A 28 -6.44 -2.03 -11.30
N GLY A 29 -6.38 -0.82 -10.74
CA GLY A 29 -6.44 -0.60 -9.29
C GLY A 29 -7.61 -1.32 -8.63
N ALA A 30 -8.80 -1.34 -9.24
CA ALA A 30 -9.99 -1.98 -8.66
C ALA A 30 -9.92 -3.52 -8.50
N LEU A 31 -9.03 -4.22 -9.21
CA LEU A 31 -8.89 -5.68 -9.10
C LEU A 31 -7.70 -6.11 -8.22
N GLY A 32 -6.69 -5.26 -8.11
CA GLY A 32 -5.44 -5.54 -7.37
C GLY A 32 -5.19 -4.63 -6.17
N SER A 33 -6.13 -3.74 -5.81
CA SER A 33 -5.96 -2.85 -4.67
C SER A 33 -6.04 -3.60 -3.36
N TRP A 34 -5.20 -3.17 -2.42
CA TRP A 34 -5.12 -3.76 -1.08
C TRP A 34 -6.29 -3.34 -0.18
N ASP A 35 -7.12 -2.37 -0.58
CA ASP A 35 -8.38 -2.00 0.09
C ASP A 35 -9.60 -2.79 -0.43
N CYS A 36 -9.41 -3.68 -1.40
CA CYS A 36 -10.49 -4.54 -1.88
C CYS A 36 -10.57 -5.83 -1.04
N PRO A 37 -11.78 -6.38 -0.82
CA PRO A 37 -11.94 -7.62 -0.06
C PRO A 37 -11.29 -8.78 -0.83
N GLY A 38 -10.11 -9.18 -0.39
CA GLY A 38 -9.29 -10.25 -0.94
C GLY A 38 -8.14 -10.57 0.02
N SER A 39 -7.34 -11.59 -0.29
CA SER A 39 -6.23 -12.01 0.58
C SER A 39 -5.16 -10.92 0.78
N ARG A 40 -5.02 -9.99 -0.17
CA ARG A 40 -4.12 -8.83 -0.08
C ARG A 40 -4.55 -7.78 0.95
N TRP A 41 -5.80 -7.85 1.45
CA TRP A 41 -6.30 -6.92 2.47
C TRP A 41 -5.42 -6.89 3.73
N ALA A 42 -4.77 -8.02 4.09
CA ALA A 42 -3.83 -8.06 5.21
C ALA A 42 -2.66 -7.07 5.03
N LEU A 43 -2.08 -7.00 3.83
CA LEU A 43 -1.03 -6.04 3.49
C LEU A 43 -1.55 -4.59 3.52
N GLY A 44 -2.80 -4.38 3.12
CA GLY A 44 -3.49 -3.10 3.24
C GLY A 44 -3.61 -2.62 4.69
N LEU A 45 -3.88 -3.52 5.63
CA LEU A 45 -3.93 -3.21 7.06
C LEU A 45 -2.57 -2.80 7.62
N GLU A 46 -1.50 -3.54 7.27
CA GLU A 46 -0.12 -3.22 7.67
C GLU A 46 0.31 -1.85 7.14
N TRP A 47 0.05 -1.60 5.85
CA TRP A 47 0.29 -0.30 5.23
C TRP A 47 -0.47 0.84 5.93
N MET A 48 -1.77 0.67 6.21
CA MET A 48 -2.56 1.66 6.93
C MET A 48 -2.06 1.88 8.35
N ALA A 49 -1.67 0.83 9.07
CA ALA A 49 -1.13 0.93 10.43
C ALA A 49 0.13 1.84 10.44
N ARG A 50 1.02 1.65 9.47
CA ARG A 50 2.22 2.48 9.29
C ARG A 50 1.90 3.93 8.93
N LYS A 51 0.90 4.18 8.06
CA LYS A 51 0.49 5.54 7.68
C LYS A 51 -0.20 6.30 8.82
N ILE A 52 -1.04 5.63 9.61
CA ILE A 52 -1.81 6.26 10.69
C ILE A 52 -0.95 6.47 11.94
N ASN A 53 -0.06 5.52 12.27
CA ASN A 53 0.75 5.56 13.50
C ASN A 53 2.23 5.23 13.22
N PRO A 54 2.96 6.04 12.44
CA PRO A 54 4.32 5.72 12.00
C PRO A 54 5.33 5.54 13.14
N SER A 55 5.11 6.18 14.29
CA SER A 55 5.95 6.03 15.48
C SER A 55 5.75 4.69 16.20
N LEU A 56 4.56 4.11 16.12
CA LEU A 56 4.23 2.83 16.74
C LEU A 56 4.65 1.64 15.88
N TYR A 57 4.67 1.83 14.55
CA TYR A 57 4.98 0.80 13.55
C TYR A 57 6.23 1.18 12.74
N SER A 58 7.23 1.77 13.40
CA SER A 58 8.46 2.23 12.72
C SER A 58 9.35 1.08 12.23
N ASP A 59 9.18 -0.10 12.82
CA ASP A 59 9.88 -1.35 12.50
C ASP A 59 9.16 -2.22 11.46
N LEU A 60 7.90 -1.90 11.13
CA LEU A 60 7.09 -2.63 10.15
C LEU A 60 7.60 -2.34 8.73
N ASP A 61 8.11 -3.36 8.03
CA ASP A 61 8.55 -3.25 6.64
C ASP A 61 7.55 -3.91 5.69
N VAL A 62 6.57 -3.12 5.25
CA VAL A 62 5.48 -3.53 4.35
C VAL A 62 6.01 -4.14 3.04
N ILE A 63 7.21 -3.77 2.57
CA ILE A 63 7.79 -4.32 1.35
C ILE A 63 8.28 -5.76 1.60
N VAL A 64 8.93 -5.99 2.75
CA VAL A 64 9.37 -7.32 3.17
C VAL A 64 8.17 -8.23 3.42
N ASP A 65 7.15 -7.74 4.12
CA ASP A 65 5.95 -8.50 4.44
C ASP A 65 5.14 -8.83 3.17
N ALA A 66 5.03 -7.89 2.23
CA ALA A 66 4.43 -8.17 0.92
C ALA A 66 5.18 -9.27 0.17
N LYS A 67 6.52 -9.20 0.10
CA LYS A 67 7.32 -10.25 -0.56
C LYS A 67 7.06 -11.62 0.06
N ASN A 68 7.10 -11.70 1.39
CA ASN A 68 6.85 -12.95 2.13
C ASN A 68 5.43 -13.46 1.90
N PHE A 69 4.42 -12.58 1.90
CA PHE A 69 3.04 -12.93 1.60
C PHE A 69 2.89 -13.60 0.23
N TYR A 70 3.49 -13.05 -0.83
CA TYR A 70 3.41 -13.65 -2.17
C TYR A 70 4.11 -15.02 -2.23
N MET A 71 5.21 -15.19 -1.50
CA MET A 71 5.92 -16.46 -1.42
C MET A 71 5.14 -17.52 -0.63
N GLU A 72 4.64 -17.17 0.55
CA GLU A 72 4.02 -18.12 1.47
C GLU A 72 2.55 -18.40 1.13
N MET A 73 1.76 -17.36 0.88
CA MET A 73 0.32 -17.49 0.66
C MET A 73 -0.01 -18.01 -0.75
N TYR A 74 0.76 -17.59 -1.76
CA TYR A 74 0.54 -17.98 -3.16
C TYR A 74 1.56 -18.96 -3.71
N GLY A 75 2.59 -19.32 -2.94
CA GLY A 75 3.60 -20.30 -3.35
C GLY A 75 4.49 -19.81 -4.49
N LEU A 76 4.73 -18.50 -4.59
CA LEU A 76 5.58 -17.94 -5.63
C LEU A 76 7.06 -18.09 -5.29
N GLU A 77 7.87 -18.32 -6.31
CA GLU A 77 9.34 -18.23 -6.20
C GLU A 77 9.75 -16.78 -5.90
N GLU A 78 10.88 -16.59 -5.22
CA GLU A 78 11.34 -15.26 -4.78
C GLU A 78 11.43 -14.28 -5.97
N LYS A 79 11.89 -14.73 -7.14
CA LYS A 79 11.99 -13.89 -8.35
C LYS A 79 10.63 -13.29 -8.77
N ASP A 80 9.55 -14.06 -8.64
CA ASP A 80 8.21 -13.65 -9.07
C ASP A 80 7.57 -12.75 -8.02
N ALA A 81 7.78 -13.05 -6.74
CA ALA A 81 7.38 -12.16 -5.64
C ALA A 81 8.06 -10.79 -5.73
N VAL A 82 9.37 -10.76 -5.99
CA VAL A 82 10.13 -9.51 -6.19
C VAL A 82 9.60 -8.73 -7.41
N MET A 83 9.29 -9.42 -8.51
CA MET A 83 8.71 -8.79 -9.69
C MET A 83 7.37 -8.10 -9.37
N ILE A 84 6.48 -8.78 -8.63
CA ILE A 84 5.19 -8.21 -8.21
C ILE A 84 5.42 -7.00 -7.31
N VAL A 85 6.26 -7.13 -6.28
CA VAL A 85 6.53 -6.05 -5.32
C VAL A 85 7.09 -4.80 -6.01
N ASN A 86 7.99 -4.98 -6.97
CA ASN A 86 8.53 -3.88 -7.78
C ASN A 86 7.50 -3.23 -8.72
N GLY A 87 6.42 -3.96 -9.06
CA GLY A 87 5.32 -3.47 -9.88
C GLY A 87 4.19 -2.80 -9.09
N ILE A 88 4.25 -2.82 -7.76
CA ILE A 88 3.23 -2.16 -6.94
C ILE A 88 3.26 -0.66 -7.18
N SER A 89 2.09 -0.10 -7.45
CA SER A 89 1.85 1.35 -7.51
C SER A 89 1.14 1.82 -6.25
N GLY A 90 1.20 3.13 -5.95
CA GLY A 90 0.66 3.73 -4.73
C GLY A 90 1.75 4.12 -3.72
N ASP A 91 1.36 4.68 -2.58
CA ASP A 91 2.29 5.27 -1.60
C ASP A 91 2.79 4.25 -0.58
N LEU A 92 3.56 3.26 -1.04
CA LEU A 92 4.13 2.18 -0.21
C LEU A 92 5.01 2.66 0.96
N ILE A 93 5.68 3.82 0.82
CA ILE A 93 6.63 4.39 1.79
C ILE A 93 6.09 5.70 2.34
#